data_AF-A0A2E8QFW0-F1
#
_entry.id   AF-A0A2E8QFW0-F1
#
_cell.length_a   1.000
_cell.length_b   1.000
_cell.length_c   1.000
_cell.angle_alpha   90.00
_cell.angle_beta   90.00
_cell.angle_gamma   90.00
#
_symmetry.space_group_name_H-M   'P 1'
#
loop_
_entity.id
_entity.type
_entity.pdbx_description
1 polymer ?
#
loop_
_entity_poly.entity_id
_entity_poly.type
_entity_poly.pdbx_seq_one_letter_code
_entity_poly.pdbx_strand_id
1 'polypeptide(L)'
;MLLRLILKRYLHRWKFLTVVFAGMLLSSTTMSGSIMYFDSLRDIALDFELSKISSEKLDVNVSSSEKPLMGEKYIILKDDIEDTLANPLSKYSNQNFYGTKTSTFLPIEWGKTGEEMEKGATSRLASLCNSSQQISENSVVDICKRYYFSFFEDADKEELINFEKTTSNTDENSIGIYIAKDIAKLFKISAGEKLEIEAYWDEPNPIVNVTVLGFFSLSENESFNNFYSNNFMQEDSSFIFANFIIKDIN
;
A
#
# COMPACT_ATOMS: atom_id res chain seq x y z
N MET A 1 9.66 -20.18 -61.16
CA MET A 1 8.83 -20.39 -62.37
C MET A 1 7.32 -20.23 -62.09
N LEU A 2 6.80 -20.83 -61.01
CA LEU A 2 5.40 -20.71 -60.55
C LEU A 2 4.92 -19.26 -60.32
N LEU A 3 5.72 -18.43 -59.65
CA LEU A 3 5.35 -17.06 -59.28
C LEU A 3 5.13 -16.16 -60.52
N ARG A 4 5.92 -16.35 -61.59
CA ARG A 4 5.73 -15.66 -62.88
C ARG A 4 4.44 -16.07 -63.59
N LEU A 5 4.06 -17.36 -63.51
CA LEU A 5 2.80 -17.85 -64.09
C LEU A 5 1.58 -17.31 -63.33
N ILE A 6 1.66 -17.24 -62.00
CA ILE A 6 0.62 -16.66 -61.14
C ILE A 6 0.46 -15.16 -61.43
N LEU A 7 1.55 -14.40 -61.52
CA LEU A 7 1.52 -12.98 -61.83
C LEU A 7 0.89 -12.69 -63.21
N LYS A 8 1.24 -13.48 -64.22
CA LYS A 8 0.71 -13.33 -65.59
C LYS A 8 -0.79 -13.63 -65.65
N ARG A 9 -1.27 -14.59 -64.85
CA ARG A 9 -2.69 -14.92 -64.71
C ARG A 9 -3.47 -13.84 -63.95
N TYR A 10 -2.84 -13.23 -62.94
CA TYR A 10 -3.38 -12.08 -62.19
C TYR A 10 -3.54 -10.85 -63.11
N LEU A 11 -2.51 -10.51 -63.89
CA LEU A 11 -2.53 -9.42 -64.88
C LEU A 11 -3.61 -9.61 -65.95
N HIS A 12 -3.85 -10.84 -66.41
CA HIS A 12 -4.89 -11.11 -67.41
C HIS A 12 -6.32 -10.92 -66.84
N ARG A 13 -6.54 -11.11 -65.54
CA ARG A 13 -7.86 -10.92 -64.88
C ARG A 13 -7.91 -9.67 -63.99
N TRP A 14 -7.18 -8.63 -64.37
CA TRP A 14 -7.00 -7.43 -63.55
C TRP A 14 -8.32 -6.72 -63.17
N LYS A 15 -9.32 -6.69 -64.07
CA LYS A 15 -10.65 -6.09 -63.76
C LYS A 15 -11.41 -6.78 -62.62
N PHE A 16 -11.29 -8.10 -62.50
CA PHE A 16 -11.93 -8.83 -61.40
C PHE A 16 -11.15 -8.61 -60.10
N LEU A 17 -9.82 -8.55 -60.22
CA LEU A 17 -8.93 -8.33 -59.09
C LEU A 17 -9.15 -6.97 -58.42
N THR A 18 -9.29 -5.90 -59.21
CA THR A 18 -9.51 -4.55 -58.66
C THR A 18 -10.79 -4.47 -57.85
N VAL A 19 -11.86 -5.14 -58.28
CA VAL A 19 -13.13 -5.18 -57.56
C VAL A 19 -12.98 -5.92 -56.22
N VAL A 20 -12.31 -7.07 -56.20
CA VAL A 20 -12.08 -7.84 -54.96
C VAL A 20 -11.19 -7.05 -53.99
N PHE A 21 -10.11 -6.44 -54.46
CA PHE A 21 -9.26 -5.60 -53.62
C PHE A 21 -10.00 -4.37 -53.10
N ALA A 22 -10.82 -3.71 -53.92
CA ALA A 22 -11.64 -2.59 -53.48
C ALA A 22 -12.63 -3.01 -52.37
N GLY A 23 -13.28 -4.16 -52.51
CA GLY A 23 -14.17 -4.70 -51.48
C GLY A 23 -13.44 -5.06 -50.18
N MET A 24 -12.25 -5.69 -50.30
CA MET A 24 -11.42 -6.02 -49.15
C MET A 24 -10.93 -4.78 -48.41
N LEU A 25 -10.48 -3.75 -49.15
CA LEU A 25 -10.07 -2.47 -48.58
C LEU A 25 -11.25 -1.73 -47.94
N LEU A 26 -12.41 -1.69 -48.59
CA LEU A 26 -13.60 -1.04 -48.03
C LEU A 26 -14.03 -1.74 -46.74
N SER A 27 -14.07 -3.07 -46.73
CA SER A 27 -14.41 -3.86 -45.54
C SER A 27 -13.42 -3.63 -44.40
N SER A 28 -12.11 -3.72 -44.69
CA SER A 28 -11.05 -3.49 -43.69
C SER A 28 -11.07 -2.06 -43.15
N THR A 29 -11.28 -1.05 -44.02
CA THR A 29 -11.35 0.36 -43.60
C THR A 29 -12.58 0.60 -42.74
N THR A 30 -13.74 0.04 -43.12
CA THR A 30 -14.97 0.21 -42.34
C THR A 30 -14.85 -0.46 -40.97
N MET A 31 -14.27 -1.67 -40.91
CA MET A 31 -14.06 -2.38 -39.65
C MET A 31 -13.07 -1.65 -38.73
N SER A 32 -11.88 -1.29 -39.24
CA SER A 32 -10.88 -0.55 -38.46
C SER A 32 -11.39 0.83 -38.04
N GLY A 33 -12.06 1.55 -38.95
CA GLY A 33 -12.65 2.85 -38.68
C GLY A 33 -13.74 2.80 -37.60
N SER A 34 -14.58 1.75 -37.62
CA SER A 34 -15.60 1.57 -36.59
C SER A 34 -14.98 1.32 -35.22
N ILE A 35 -13.96 0.44 -35.12
CA ILE A 35 -13.27 0.16 -33.85
C ILE A 35 -12.64 1.43 -33.30
N MET A 36 -11.87 2.16 -34.11
CA MET A 36 -11.23 3.42 -33.68
C MET A 36 -12.25 4.48 -33.24
N TYR A 37 -13.37 4.59 -33.97
CA TYR A 37 -14.44 5.53 -33.62
C TYR A 37 -15.10 5.19 -32.28
N PHE A 38 -15.44 3.91 -32.05
CA PHE A 38 -16.04 3.48 -30.79
C PHE A 38 -15.09 3.58 -29.61
N ASP A 39 -13.81 3.22 -29.80
CA ASP A 39 -12.80 3.40 -28.75
C ASP A 39 -12.65 4.88 -28.39
N SER A 40 -12.59 5.77 -29.39
CA SER A 40 -12.50 7.22 -29.15
C SER A 40 -13.73 7.76 -28.41
N LEU A 41 -14.94 7.31 -28.77
CA LEU A 41 -16.16 7.70 -28.06
C LEU A 41 -16.18 7.20 -26.63
N ARG A 42 -15.71 5.97 -26.39
CA ARG A 42 -15.62 5.39 -25.04
C ARG A 42 -14.67 6.20 -24.17
N ASP A 43 -13.49 6.54 -24.70
CA ASP A 43 -12.48 7.25 -23.94
C ASP A 43 -12.94 8.68 -23.60
N ILE A 44 -13.57 9.39 -24.56
CA ILE A 44 -14.16 10.71 -24.30
C ILE A 44 -15.29 10.62 -23.26
N ALA A 45 -16.15 9.60 -23.36
CA ALA A 45 -17.23 9.41 -22.39
C ALA A 45 -16.68 9.13 -20.99
N LEU A 46 -15.62 8.33 -20.87
CA LEU A 46 -14.94 8.06 -19.61
C LEU A 46 -14.30 9.32 -19.03
N ASP A 47 -13.52 10.05 -19.83
CA ASP A 47 -12.92 11.34 -19.44
C ASP A 47 -14.02 12.30 -18.94
N PHE A 48 -15.16 12.35 -19.63
CA PHE A 48 -16.29 13.21 -19.25
C PHE A 48 -16.96 12.78 -17.94
N GLU A 49 -17.26 11.50 -17.75
CA GLU A 49 -17.91 11.04 -16.50
C GLU A 49 -16.98 11.16 -15.30
N LEU A 50 -15.69 10.84 -15.45
CA LEU A 50 -14.71 11.01 -14.37
C LEU A 50 -14.55 12.48 -13.97
N SER A 51 -14.63 13.41 -14.93
CA SER A 51 -14.53 14.86 -14.64
C SER A 51 -15.68 15.43 -13.80
N LYS A 52 -16.83 14.74 -13.72
CA LYS A 52 -17.99 15.17 -12.92
C LYS A 52 -17.91 14.71 -11.46
N ILE A 53 -17.13 13.68 -11.18
CA ILE A 53 -17.00 13.08 -9.85
C ILE A 53 -15.84 13.78 -9.14
N SER A 54 -15.99 14.07 -7.85
CA SER A 54 -14.91 14.64 -7.05
C SER A 54 -13.77 13.64 -6.92
N SER A 55 -12.52 14.11 -6.96
CA SER A 55 -11.32 13.26 -6.92
C SER A 55 -11.33 12.28 -5.74
N GLU A 56 -11.75 12.73 -4.55
CA GLU A 56 -11.84 11.90 -3.32
C GLU A 56 -12.76 10.66 -3.47
N LYS A 57 -13.77 10.72 -4.35
CA LYS A 57 -14.69 9.60 -4.59
C LYS A 57 -14.19 8.60 -5.63
N LEU A 58 -13.12 8.97 -6.34
CA LEU A 58 -12.45 8.13 -7.34
C LEU A 58 -11.23 7.42 -6.76
N ASP A 59 -10.91 7.65 -5.48
CA ASP A 59 -9.77 7.00 -4.82
C ASP A 59 -9.97 5.49 -4.78
N VAL A 60 -9.03 4.77 -5.41
CA VAL A 60 -9.02 3.31 -5.44
C VAL A 60 -7.99 2.82 -4.44
N ASN A 61 -8.47 2.12 -3.41
CA ASN A 61 -7.59 1.43 -2.48
C ASN A 61 -7.33 0.00 -2.97
N VAL A 62 -6.06 -0.32 -3.21
CA VAL A 62 -5.62 -1.68 -3.55
C VAL A 62 -4.82 -2.23 -2.38
N SER A 63 -5.36 -3.25 -1.74
CA SER A 63 -4.68 -3.95 -0.64
C SER A 63 -4.48 -5.40 -1.00
N SER A 64 -3.28 -5.91 -0.74
CA SER A 64 -2.98 -7.33 -0.79
C SER A 64 -2.35 -7.77 0.52
N SER A 65 -2.66 -8.98 0.96
CA SER A 65 -2.08 -9.58 2.16
C SER A 65 -1.62 -10.99 1.82
N GLU A 66 -0.31 -11.23 1.91
CA GLU A 66 0.26 -12.56 1.81
C GLU A 66 1.05 -12.86 3.09
N LYS A 67 0.95 -14.10 3.58
CA LYS A 67 1.69 -14.58 4.75
C LYS A 67 2.45 -15.85 4.39
N PRO A 68 3.79 -15.89 4.47
CA PRO A 68 4.72 -14.80 4.74
C PRO A 68 5.08 -14.00 3.47
N LEU A 69 5.11 -12.67 3.58
CA LEU A 69 5.63 -11.78 2.54
C LEU A 69 7.16 -11.65 2.72
N MET A 70 7.92 -12.28 1.83
CA MET A 70 9.39 -12.14 1.77
C MET A 70 9.79 -11.09 0.73
N GLY A 71 11.00 -10.52 0.85
CA GLY A 71 11.45 -9.40 0.03
C GLY A 71 11.26 -9.58 -1.49
N GLU A 72 11.67 -10.73 -2.05
CA GLU A 72 11.50 -11.01 -3.49
C GLU A 72 10.02 -11.06 -3.90
N LYS A 73 9.17 -11.66 -3.06
CA LYS A 73 7.72 -11.73 -3.31
C LYS A 73 7.06 -10.36 -3.23
N TYR A 74 7.52 -9.50 -2.32
CA TYR A 74 7.03 -8.13 -2.22
C TYR A 74 7.27 -7.37 -3.53
N ILE A 75 8.47 -7.46 -4.09
CA ILE A 75 8.82 -6.80 -5.35
C ILE A 75 7.91 -7.33 -6.48
N ILE A 76 7.77 -8.65 -6.62
CA ILE A 76 6.91 -9.25 -7.65
C ILE A 76 5.46 -8.79 -7.53
N LEU A 77 4.92 -8.79 -6.32
CA LEU A 77 3.54 -8.38 -6.06
C LEU A 77 3.34 -6.89 -6.37
N LYS A 78 4.31 -6.06 -5.98
CA LYS A 78 4.29 -4.63 -6.26
C LYS A 78 4.32 -4.37 -7.76
N ASP A 79 5.27 -4.97 -8.48
CA ASP A 79 5.42 -4.81 -9.92
C ASP A 79 4.15 -5.27 -10.67
N ASP A 80 3.53 -6.37 -10.23
CA ASP A 80 2.26 -6.85 -10.79
C ASP A 80 1.10 -5.85 -10.58
N ILE A 81 1.00 -5.25 -9.39
CA ILE A 81 0.01 -4.19 -9.10
C ILE A 81 0.30 -2.95 -9.95
N GLU A 82 1.56 -2.55 -10.08
CA GLU A 82 1.95 -1.39 -10.87
C GLU A 82 1.62 -1.59 -12.36
N ASP A 83 2.02 -2.72 -12.94
CA ASP A 83 1.82 -3.00 -14.36
C ASP A 83 0.35 -3.25 -14.70
N THR A 84 -0.41 -3.89 -13.80
CA THR A 84 -1.81 -4.24 -14.06
C THR A 84 -2.78 -3.11 -13.75
N LEU A 85 -2.50 -2.28 -12.73
CA LEU A 85 -3.43 -1.27 -12.24
C LEU A 85 -2.88 0.16 -12.33
N ALA A 86 -1.70 0.44 -11.78
CA ALA A 86 -1.22 1.82 -11.68
C ALA A 86 -0.85 2.42 -13.04
N ASN A 87 -0.09 1.69 -13.85
CA ASN A 87 0.42 2.13 -15.15
C ASN A 87 -0.72 2.37 -16.16
N PRO A 88 -1.70 1.45 -16.34
CA PRO A 88 -2.83 1.67 -17.25
C PRO A 88 -3.73 2.84 -16.82
N LEU A 89 -3.84 3.10 -15.51
CA LEU A 89 -4.67 4.16 -14.96
C LEU A 89 -3.91 5.47 -14.72
N SER A 90 -2.61 5.54 -15.05
CA SER A 90 -1.76 6.72 -14.82
C SER A 90 -2.29 8.02 -15.45
N LYS A 91 -3.03 7.92 -16.57
CA LYS A 91 -3.71 9.10 -17.18
C LYS A 91 -4.80 9.68 -16.27
N TYR A 92 -5.38 8.86 -15.42
CA TYR A 92 -6.52 9.19 -14.55
C TYR A 92 -6.12 9.33 -13.09
N SER A 93 -4.98 8.75 -12.69
CA SER A 93 -4.42 8.89 -11.35
C SER A 93 -3.63 10.19 -11.25
N ASN A 94 -3.90 10.96 -10.19
CA ASN A 94 -3.16 12.18 -9.90
C ASN A 94 -1.96 11.90 -8.98
N GLN A 95 -2.13 10.98 -8.03
CA GLN A 95 -1.14 10.63 -7.00
C GLN A 95 -1.30 9.15 -6.65
N ASN A 96 -0.18 8.42 -6.57
CA ASN A 96 -0.15 7.04 -6.11
C ASN A 96 0.71 6.98 -4.86
N PHE A 97 0.18 6.39 -3.79
CA PHE A 97 0.93 6.18 -2.55
C PHE A 97 1.10 4.69 -2.29
N TYR A 98 2.32 4.28 -2.00
CA TYR A 98 2.66 2.90 -1.70
C TYR A 98 3.12 2.81 -0.25
N GLY A 99 2.49 1.88 0.48
CA GLY A 99 2.88 1.60 1.86
C GLY A 99 2.66 0.14 2.20
N THR A 100 3.52 -0.36 3.06
CA THR A 100 3.44 -1.70 3.64
C THR A 100 3.22 -1.57 5.12
N LYS A 101 2.31 -2.38 5.67
CA LYS A 101 2.12 -2.52 7.11
C LYS A 101 2.27 -3.96 7.55
N THR A 102 2.87 -4.16 8.72
CA THR A 102 3.00 -5.49 9.32
C THR A 102 1.77 -5.86 10.13
N SER A 103 1.68 -7.13 10.52
CA SER A 103 0.73 -7.56 11.54
C SER A 103 1.13 -7.01 12.93
N THR A 104 0.20 -7.08 13.88
CA THR A 104 0.38 -6.50 15.21
C THR A 104 1.36 -7.28 16.09
N PHE A 105 2.13 -6.54 16.89
CA PHE A 105 3.05 -7.00 17.93
C PHE A 105 2.52 -6.62 19.32
N LEU A 106 2.95 -7.38 20.31
CA LEU A 106 2.62 -7.26 21.73
C LEU A 106 3.83 -6.72 22.54
N PRO A 107 3.60 -6.09 23.70
CA PRO A 107 4.68 -5.79 24.64
C PRO A 107 5.15 -7.06 25.37
N ILE A 108 6.47 -7.20 25.58
CA ILE A 108 7.08 -8.38 26.21
C ILE A 108 6.68 -8.58 27.67
N GLU A 109 6.28 -7.51 28.36
CA GLU A 109 5.84 -7.58 29.76
C GLU A 109 4.66 -8.55 29.96
N TRP A 110 3.93 -8.89 28.90
CA TRP A 110 2.90 -9.93 28.86
C TRP A 110 3.43 -11.33 29.27
N GLY A 111 4.62 -11.71 28.80
CA GLY A 111 5.22 -13.03 29.09
C GLY A 111 5.78 -13.15 30.51
N LYS A 112 5.98 -12.02 31.22
CA LYS A 112 6.53 -12.01 32.59
C LYS A 112 5.45 -12.18 33.66
N THR A 113 4.19 -11.90 33.34
CA THR A 113 3.04 -12.02 34.26
C THR A 113 2.48 -13.43 34.41
N GLY A 114 3.01 -14.43 33.70
CA GLY A 114 2.71 -15.85 33.93
C GLY A 114 1.34 -16.34 33.42
N GLU A 115 0.56 -15.48 32.76
CA GLU A 115 -0.66 -15.86 32.06
C GLU A 115 -0.39 -15.94 30.55
N GLU A 116 -0.13 -17.14 30.06
CA GLU A 116 -0.05 -17.41 28.61
C GLU A 116 -1.43 -17.19 27.99
N MET A 117 -1.55 -16.15 27.15
CA MET A 117 -2.65 -16.11 26.18
C MET A 117 -2.31 -17.09 25.07
N GLU A 118 -3.25 -17.94 24.67
CA GLU A 118 -3.12 -18.68 23.42
C GLU A 118 -2.89 -17.67 22.29
N LYS A 119 -1.76 -17.80 21.58
CA LYS A 119 -1.47 -17.00 20.38
C LYS A 119 -2.64 -17.14 19.40
N GLY A 120 -3.16 -16.03 18.89
CA GLY A 120 -4.36 -16.03 18.05
C GLY A 120 -5.69 -15.86 18.80
N ALA A 121 -5.72 -15.95 20.14
CA ALA A 121 -6.92 -15.68 20.92
C ALA A 121 -7.16 -14.17 21.07
N THR A 122 -8.05 -13.62 20.23
CA THR A 122 -8.71 -12.34 20.53
C THR A 122 -9.70 -12.60 21.68
N SER A 123 -9.22 -12.60 22.92
CA SER A 123 -10.09 -12.73 24.09
C SER A 123 -10.99 -11.49 24.22
N ARG A 124 -12.08 -11.49 23.45
CA ARG A 124 -13.17 -10.52 23.51
C ARG A 124 -13.92 -10.58 24.85
N LEU A 125 -13.66 -11.61 25.66
CA LEU A 125 -14.39 -11.91 26.90
C LEU A 125 -13.66 -11.48 28.19
N ALA A 126 -12.42 -10.98 28.12
CA ALA A 126 -11.65 -10.55 29.30
C ALA A 126 -10.77 -9.31 29.09
N SER A 127 -11.08 -8.45 28.11
CA SER A 127 -10.34 -7.19 27.95
C SER A 127 -10.64 -6.24 29.12
N LEU A 128 -9.73 -6.17 30.08
CA LEU A 128 -9.64 -5.08 31.07
C LEU A 128 -9.35 -3.72 30.42
N CYS A 129 -9.05 -3.72 29.11
CA CYS A 129 -8.70 -2.55 28.34
C CYS A 129 -9.95 -1.86 27.77
N ASN A 130 -10.07 -0.57 28.06
CA ASN A 130 -10.98 0.36 27.38
C ASN A 130 -10.13 1.51 26.82
N SER A 131 -10.01 1.59 25.49
CA SER A 131 -9.13 2.57 24.84
C SER A 131 -9.60 4.00 25.10
N SER A 132 -10.91 4.26 25.02
CA SER A 132 -11.50 5.59 25.22
C SER A 132 -11.19 6.16 26.62
N GLN A 133 -11.34 5.33 27.67
CA GLN A 133 -11.05 5.73 29.05
C GLN A 133 -9.55 5.99 29.24
N GLN A 134 -8.69 5.09 28.75
CA GLN A 134 -7.23 5.22 28.86
C GLN A 134 -6.68 6.45 28.15
N ILE A 135 -7.24 6.81 26.99
CA ILE A 135 -6.88 8.04 26.28
C ILE A 135 -7.27 9.27 27.12
N SER A 136 -8.49 9.27 27.70
CA SER A 136 -8.94 10.38 28.56
C SER A 136 -8.10 10.56 29.83
N GLU A 137 -7.65 9.45 30.42
CA GLU A 137 -6.82 9.44 31.63
C GLU A 137 -5.32 9.65 31.30
N ASN A 138 -4.98 9.70 30.00
CA ASN A 138 -3.61 9.73 29.48
C ASN A 138 -2.71 8.67 30.16
N SER A 139 -3.28 7.50 30.39
CA SER A 139 -2.64 6.39 31.07
C SER A 139 -3.05 5.09 30.39
N VAL A 140 -2.10 4.47 29.70
CA VAL A 140 -2.30 3.20 29.01
C VAL A 140 -1.71 2.08 29.82
N VAL A 141 -2.49 1.05 30.07
CA VAL A 141 -2.01 -0.17 30.71
C VAL A 141 -1.15 -0.91 29.69
N ASP A 142 0.02 -1.41 30.10
CA ASP A 142 0.98 -2.02 29.18
C ASP A 142 0.37 -3.16 28.39
N ILE A 143 -0.46 -3.99 29.02
CA ILE A 143 -1.19 -5.10 28.39
C ILE A 143 -2.10 -4.66 27.21
N CYS A 144 -2.51 -3.39 27.18
CA CYS A 144 -3.41 -2.83 26.16
C CYS A 144 -2.68 -2.21 24.97
N LYS A 145 -1.35 -2.02 25.10
CA LYS A 145 -0.51 -1.47 24.03
C LYS A 145 -0.36 -2.48 22.91
N ARG A 146 -0.45 -2.01 21.68
CA ARG A 146 -0.23 -2.79 20.46
C ARG A 146 0.70 -2.02 19.55
N TYR A 147 1.57 -2.74 18.85
CA TYR A 147 2.55 -2.12 17.96
C TYR A 147 2.42 -2.71 16.57
N TYR A 148 2.70 -1.92 15.54
CA TYR A 148 2.85 -2.43 14.18
C TYR A 148 3.81 -1.52 13.45
N PHE A 149 4.42 -2.05 12.40
CA PHE A 149 5.34 -1.29 11.58
C PHE A 149 4.67 -0.87 10.29
N SER A 150 4.97 0.34 9.86
CA SER A 150 4.65 0.83 8.52
C SER A 150 5.90 1.30 7.81
N PHE A 151 5.94 1.07 6.51
CA PHE A 151 6.96 1.59 5.62
C PHE A 151 6.25 2.24 4.43
N PHE A 152 6.70 3.43 4.05
CA PHE A 152 6.15 4.19 2.93
C PHE A 152 7.27 4.46 1.96
N GLU A 153 7.07 4.09 0.69
CA GLU A 153 8.06 4.36 -0.34
C GLU A 153 8.08 5.85 -0.67
N ASP A 154 9.28 6.39 -0.89
CA ASP A 154 9.53 7.78 -1.29
C ASP A 154 8.93 8.88 -0.38
N ALA A 155 8.46 8.51 0.83
CA ALA A 155 7.86 9.44 1.78
C ALA A 155 8.77 10.61 2.19
N ASP A 156 10.09 10.39 2.22
CA ASP A 156 11.08 11.44 2.45
C ASP A 156 11.29 12.34 1.22
N LYS A 157 11.31 11.76 0.02
CA LYS A 157 11.57 12.50 -1.22
C LYS A 157 10.40 13.41 -1.59
N GLU A 158 9.19 12.96 -1.29
CA GLU A 158 7.95 13.68 -1.56
C GLU A 158 7.51 14.58 -0.39
N GLU A 159 8.35 14.74 0.65
CA GLU A 159 8.07 15.51 1.87
C GLU A 159 6.72 15.15 2.53
N LEU A 160 6.29 13.88 2.40
CA LEU A 160 4.99 13.42 2.92
C LEU A 160 5.00 13.28 4.44
N ILE A 161 6.14 12.86 4.99
CA ILE A 161 6.35 12.65 6.42
C ILE A 161 7.59 13.42 6.87
N ASN A 162 7.41 14.25 7.89
CA ASN A 162 8.48 14.98 8.54
C ASN A 162 9.05 14.14 9.68
N PHE A 163 10.32 13.75 9.59
CA PHE A 163 11.02 12.97 10.60
C PHE A 163 11.91 13.87 11.48
N GLU A 164 11.54 14.02 12.75
CA GLU A 164 12.34 14.71 13.77
C GLU A 164 13.31 13.72 14.41
N LYS A 165 14.49 13.57 13.79
CA LYS A 165 15.54 12.69 14.32
C LYS A 165 16.18 13.28 15.57
N THR A 166 16.12 12.54 16.67
CA THR A 166 16.72 12.93 17.96
C THR A 166 17.96 12.11 18.27
N THR A 167 18.00 10.85 17.83
CA THR A 167 19.08 9.91 18.11
C THR A 167 19.46 9.11 16.86
N SER A 168 20.63 8.48 16.89
CA SER A 168 21.09 7.54 15.86
C SER A 168 20.99 6.11 16.38
N ASN A 169 20.62 5.17 15.50
CA ASN A 169 20.74 3.76 15.82
C ASN A 169 22.21 3.39 15.93
N THR A 170 22.63 2.87 17.07
CA THR A 170 24.00 2.38 17.29
C THR A 170 24.10 0.86 17.22
N ASP A 171 22.98 0.15 17.24
CA ASP A 171 22.92 -1.31 17.32
C ASP A 171 22.43 -1.90 15.98
N GLU A 172 23.30 -2.66 15.32
CA GLU A 172 22.97 -3.38 14.08
C GLU A 172 21.85 -4.41 14.23
N ASN A 173 21.61 -4.89 15.46
CA ASN A 173 20.58 -5.89 15.76
C ASN A 173 19.27 -5.28 16.26
N SER A 174 19.04 -3.99 16.03
CA SER A 174 17.80 -3.30 16.38
C SER A 174 17.25 -2.51 15.19
N ILE A 175 15.93 -2.47 15.05
CA ILE A 175 15.27 -1.71 13.99
C ILE A 175 15.06 -0.27 14.49
N GLY A 176 15.53 0.70 13.71
CA GLY A 176 15.31 2.12 13.99
C GLY A 176 13.91 2.55 13.57
N ILE A 177 13.12 3.09 14.50
CA ILE A 177 11.73 3.49 14.25
C ILE A 177 11.46 4.94 14.62
N TYR A 178 10.44 5.52 13.99
CA TYR A 178 9.84 6.79 14.36
C TYR A 178 8.40 6.57 14.82
N ILE A 179 7.98 7.32 15.83
CA ILE A 179 6.66 7.21 16.44
C ILE A 179 5.97 8.58 16.46
N ALA A 180 4.64 8.62 16.35
CA ALA A 180 3.89 9.87 16.47
C ALA A 180 4.03 10.45 17.89
N LYS A 181 4.19 11.76 18.00
CA LYS A 181 4.54 12.44 19.27
C LYS A 181 3.45 12.33 20.34
N ASP A 182 2.20 12.37 19.92
CA ASP A 182 1.02 12.16 20.73
C ASP A 182 0.97 10.73 21.30
N ILE A 183 1.19 9.73 20.45
CA ILE A 183 1.22 8.32 20.85
C ILE A 183 2.41 8.03 21.76
N ALA A 184 3.59 8.59 21.48
CA ALA A 184 4.76 8.44 22.33
C ALA A 184 4.53 8.98 23.74
N LYS A 185 3.90 10.15 23.85
CA LYS A 185 3.52 10.74 25.15
C LYS A 185 2.52 9.84 25.88
N LEU A 186 1.53 9.31 25.16
CA LEU A 186 0.51 8.42 25.72
C LEU A 186 1.12 7.10 26.21
N PHE A 187 2.09 6.55 25.48
CA PHE A 187 2.76 5.28 25.80
C PHE A 187 3.93 5.46 26.78
N LYS A 188 4.29 6.72 27.08
CA LYS A 188 5.45 7.13 27.90
C LYS A 188 6.79 6.67 27.31
N ILE A 189 6.88 6.64 25.98
CA ILE A 189 8.08 6.24 25.23
C ILE A 189 8.93 7.48 24.93
N SER A 190 10.23 7.40 25.18
CA SER A 190 11.19 8.47 24.92
C SER A 190 12.08 8.19 23.71
N ALA A 191 12.58 9.25 23.05
CA ALA A 191 13.57 9.08 21.98
C ALA A 191 14.89 8.52 22.54
N GLY A 192 15.47 7.55 21.84
CA GLY A 192 16.66 6.79 22.26
C GLY A 192 16.34 5.56 23.11
N GLU A 193 15.08 5.34 23.48
CA GLU A 193 14.66 4.15 24.22
C GLU A 193 14.71 2.90 23.33
N LYS A 194 15.16 1.80 23.93
CA LYS A 194 15.09 0.47 23.32
C LYS A 194 13.86 -0.24 23.85
N LEU A 195 13.02 -0.71 22.94
CA LEU A 195 11.84 -1.48 23.27
C LEU A 195 12.02 -2.88 22.71
N GLU A 196 11.55 -3.86 23.46
CA GLU A 196 11.46 -5.23 22.99
C GLU A 196 9.97 -5.56 22.83
N ILE A 197 9.59 -6.02 21.65
CA ILE A 197 8.21 -6.35 21.29
C ILE A 197 8.14 -7.79 20.77
N GLU A 198 6.99 -8.44 20.95
CA GLU A 198 6.77 -9.83 20.59
C GLU A 198 5.74 -9.97 19.45
N ALA A 199 6.03 -10.82 18.46
CA ALA A 199 5.10 -11.13 17.39
C ALA A 199 3.86 -11.85 17.93
N TYR A 200 2.67 -11.40 17.52
CA TYR A 200 1.40 -12.03 17.91
C TYR A 200 1.19 -13.43 17.28
N TRP A 201 1.88 -13.71 16.17
CA TRP A 201 1.80 -14.98 15.45
C TRP A 201 2.91 -15.95 15.87
N ASP A 202 2.80 -17.19 15.41
CA ASP A 202 3.84 -18.19 15.60
C ASP A 202 5.04 -17.89 14.72
N GLU A 203 6.12 -17.42 15.35
CA GLU A 203 7.40 -17.16 14.73
C GLU A 203 8.49 -17.81 15.60
N PRO A 204 9.46 -18.56 15.03
CA PRO A 204 10.59 -19.10 15.77
C PRO A 204 11.35 -18.08 16.62
N ASN A 205 11.51 -16.86 16.13
CA ASN A 205 12.10 -15.74 16.86
C ASN A 205 11.07 -14.61 16.98
N PRO A 206 10.18 -14.65 17.99
CA PRO A 206 9.06 -13.72 18.07
C PRO A 206 9.47 -12.35 18.61
N ILE A 207 10.64 -12.24 19.25
CA ILE A 207 11.12 -11.01 19.88
C ILE A 207 11.85 -10.14 18.85
N VAL A 208 11.43 -8.88 18.75
CA VAL A 208 12.04 -7.85 17.92
C VAL A 208 12.51 -6.70 18.81
N ASN A 209 13.77 -6.32 18.64
CA ASN A 209 14.35 -5.17 19.34
C ASN A 209 14.21 -3.93 18.45
N VAL A 210 13.60 -2.88 18.98
CA VAL A 210 13.42 -1.61 18.28
C VAL A 210 14.05 -0.46 19.06
N THR A 211 14.63 0.48 18.34
CA THR A 211 15.21 1.70 18.90
C THR A 211 14.44 2.91 18.39
N VAL A 212 13.90 3.72 19.30
CA VAL A 212 13.15 4.93 18.95
C VAL A 212 14.13 6.02 18.51
N LEU A 213 14.19 6.33 17.21
CA LEU A 213 15.11 7.33 16.66
C LEU A 213 14.61 8.77 16.85
N GLY A 214 13.31 8.92 16.98
CA GLY A 214 12.66 10.22 17.11
C GLY A 214 11.18 10.15 16.81
N PHE A 215 10.63 11.30 16.45
CA PHE A 215 9.20 11.45 16.21
C PHE A 215 8.93 11.74 14.73
N PHE A 216 7.73 11.41 14.28
CA PHE A 216 7.26 11.88 12.97
C PHE A 216 6.00 12.72 13.10
N SER A 217 5.80 13.59 12.13
CA SER A 217 4.54 14.29 11.88
C SER A 217 4.21 14.25 10.40
N LEU A 218 2.94 14.11 10.07
CA LEU A 218 2.49 14.18 8.69
C LEU A 218 2.63 15.61 8.15
N SER A 219 2.82 15.74 6.84
CA SER A 219 2.87 17.01 6.13
C SER A 219 1.48 17.61 5.90
N GLU A 220 1.41 18.76 5.22
CA GLU A 220 0.15 19.41 4.84
C GLU A 220 -0.55 18.73 3.63
N ASN A 221 -0.07 17.59 3.15
CA ASN A 221 -0.68 16.85 2.03
C ASN A 221 -1.96 16.11 2.49
N GLU A 222 -3.11 16.69 2.19
CA GLU A 222 -4.42 16.14 2.57
C GLU A 222 -4.68 14.74 1.97
N SER A 223 -4.32 14.51 0.70
CA SER A 223 -4.49 13.21 0.04
C SER A 223 -3.71 12.11 0.75
N PHE A 224 -2.44 12.38 1.08
CA PHE A 224 -1.62 11.42 1.81
C PHE A 224 -2.12 11.21 3.25
N ASN A 225 -2.57 12.26 3.92
CA ASN A 225 -3.09 12.17 5.28
C ASN A 225 -4.38 11.33 5.33
N ASN A 226 -5.24 11.46 4.32
CA ASN A 226 -6.42 10.62 4.14
C ASN A 226 -6.04 9.17 3.85
N PHE A 227 -5.04 8.94 2.98
CA PHE A 227 -4.51 7.61 2.72
C PHE A 227 -3.95 6.95 3.99
N TYR A 228 -3.12 7.67 4.76
CA TYR A 228 -2.51 7.21 6.00
C TYR A 228 -3.57 6.87 7.05
N SER A 229 -4.49 7.78 7.31
CA SER A 229 -5.54 7.60 8.32
C SER A 229 -6.47 6.43 7.99
N ASN A 230 -6.91 6.32 6.73
CA ASN A 230 -7.86 5.27 6.33
C ASN A 230 -7.24 3.87 6.27
N ASN A 231 -5.94 3.76 5.96
CA ASN A 231 -5.32 2.47 5.65
C ASN A 231 -4.30 2.00 6.70
N PHE A 232 -3.63 2.93 7.38
CA PHE A 232 -2.52 2.64 8.28
C PHE A 232 -2.80 2.95 9.73
N MET A 233 -3.74 3.84 10.06
CA MET A 233 -4.19 3.99 11.46
C MET A 233 -5.14 2.86 11.84
N GLN A 234 -4.94 2.29 13.03
CA GLN A 234 -5.79 1.24 13.56
C GLN A 234 -6.50 1.75 14.82
N GLU A 235 -7.83 1.73 14.77
CA GLU A 235 -8.68 2.11 15.89
C GLU A 235 -9.43 0.89 16.42
N ASP A 236 -9.45 0.71 17.74
CA ASP A 236 -10.22 -0.34 18.42
C ASP A 236 -10.77 0.20 19.74
N SER A 237 -11.91 -0.35 20.19
CA SER A 237 -12.53 0.02 21.47
C SER A 237 -11.76 -0.45 22.70
N SER A 238 -10.91 -1.45 22.52
CA SER A 238 -10.24 -2.18 23.60
C SER A 238 -8.77 -1.84 23.64
N PHE A 239 -8.08 -1.87 22.49
CA PHE A 239 -6.64 -1.68 22.42
C PHE A 239 -6.24 -0.30 21.89
N ILE A 240 -5.01 0.11 22.21
CA ILE A 240 -4.41 1.32 21.65
C ILE A 240 -3.18 0.90 20.87
N PHE A 241 -3.09 1.39 19.63
CA PHE A 241 -2.03 1.02 18.72
C PHE A 241 -1.02 2.14 18.53
N ALA A 242 0.24 1.76 18.39
CA ALA A 242 1.32 2.63 17.98
C ALA A 242 1.85 2.18 16.61
N ASN A 243 1.81 3.11 15.66
CA ASN A 243 2.43 2.93 14.35
C ASN A 243 3.92 3.29 14.44
N PHE A 244 4.78 2.32 14.19
CA PHE A 244 6.22 2.50 14.08
C PHE A 244 6.60 2.65 12.61
N ILE A 245 6.99 3.87 12.22
CA ILE A 245 7.42 4.14 10.85
C ILE A 245 8.90 3.83 10.71
N ILE A 246 9.22 2.95 9.78
CA ILE A 246 10.59 2.68 9.34
C ILE A 246 10.87 3.65 8.17
N LYS A 247 11.96 4.41 8.29
CA LYS A 247 12.37 5.39 7.26
C LYS A 247 13.13 4.71 6.12
N ASP A 248 14.16 3.94 6.48
CA ASP A 248 15.03 3.25 5.53
C ASP A 248 15.04 1.76 5.85
N ILE A 249 14.78 0.93 4.85
CA ILE A 249 15.01 -0.52 4.89
C ILE A 249 16.36 -0.73 4.21
N ASN A 250 17.42 -0.95 5.01
CA ASN A 250 18.73 -1.38 4.50
C ASN A 250 18.74 -2.88 4.20
#